data_AF-A0A0A9HWB1-F1
#
_entry.id   AF-A0A0A9HWB1-F1
#
_cell.length_a   1.000
_cell.length_b   1.000
_cell.length_c   1.000
_cell.angle_alpha   90.00
_cell.angle_beta   90.00
_cell.angle_gamma   90.00
#
_symmetry.space_group_name_H-M   'P 1'
#
loop_
_entity.id
_entity.type
_entity.pdbx_description
1 polymer ?
#
loop_
_entity_poly.entity_id
_entity_poly.type
_entity_poly.pdbx_seq_one_letter_code
_entity_poly.pdbx_strand_id
1 'polypeptide(L)'
;MIQILAIRAQVEEIDIDEESLAFLGEIGQQTSLRHAIQLLSPASVVAKTNGREKICKADLEEVSGLYLDAKSSAQLLQEQQERYIT
;
A
#
# COMPACT_ATOMS: atom_id res chain seq x y z
N MET A 1 8.34 -12.82 1.95
CA MET A 1 7.26 -11.82 1.92
C MET A 1 6.98 -11.32 0.51
N ILE A 2 8.00 -10.84 -0.21
CA ILE A 2 7.89 -10.38 -1.61
C ILE A 2 7.21 -11.42 -2.52
N GLN A 3 7.54 -12.71 -2.37
CA GLN A 3 6.90 -13.79 -3.11
C GLN A 3 5.38 -13.88 -2.89
N ILE A 4 4.89 -13.59 -1.68
CA ILE A 4 3.44 -13.59 -1.39
C ILE A 4 2.77 -12.41 -2.09
N LEU A 5 3.41 -11.24 -2.08
CA LEU A 5 2.94 -10.05 -2.80
C LEU A 5 2.91 -10.30 -4.31
N ALA A 6 3.94 -10.93 -4.87
CA ALA A 6 3.99 -11.29 -6.28
C ALA A 6 2.86 -12.24 -6.69
N ILE A 7 2.63 -13.30 -5.92
CA ILE A 7 1.52 -14.23 -6.14
C ILE A 7 0.19 -13.48 -6.07
N ARG A 8 0.04 -12.56 -5.10
CA ARG A 8 -1.21 -11.82 -4.94
C ARG A 8 -1.47 -10.86 -6.10
N ALA A 9 -0.45 -10.14 -6.55
CA ALA A 9 -0.53 -9.29 -7.74
C ALA A 9 -0.91 -10.10 -8.98
N GLN A 10 -0.32 -11.29 -9.16
CA GLN A 10 -0.68 -12.20 -10.26
C GLN A 10 -2.15 -12.66 -10.17
N VAL A 11 -2.64 -13.03 -8.98
CA VAL A 11 -4.04 -13.47 -8.78
C VAL A 11 -5.04 -12.33 -9.04
N GLU A 12 -4.66 -11.09 -8.74
CA GLU A 12 -5.48 -9.90 -9.00
C GLU A 12 -5.29 -9.32 -10.41
N GLU A 13 -4.49 -9.97 -11.27
CA GLU A 13 -4.15 -9.50 -12.62
C GLU A 13 -3.56 -8.07 -12.62
N ILE A 14 -2.75 -7.76 -11.60
CA ILE A 14 -2.09 -6.48 -11.42
C ILE A 14 -0.64 -6.58 -11.95
N ASP A 15 -0.32 -5.76 -12.95
CA ASP A 15 1.06 -5.60 -13.43
C ASP A 15 1.81 -4.58 -12.55
N ILE A 16 2.97 -4.99 -12.04
CA ILE A 16 3.81 -4.21 -11.14
C ILE A 16 5.27 -4.45 -11.51
N ASP A 17 6.09 -3.39 -11.55
CA ASP A 17 7.52 -3.54 -11.83
C ASP A 17 8.29 -4.08 -10.60
N GLU A 18 9.48 -4.60 -10.84
CA GLU A 18 10.30 -5.25 -9.80
C GLU A 18 10.73 -4.27 -8.70
N GLU A 19 11.00 -3.00 -9.04
CA GLU A 19 11.38 -1.97 -8.06
C GLU A 19 10.18 -1.64 -7.16
N SER A 20 9.00 -1.48 -7.75
CA SER A 20 7.75 -1.24 -7.04
C SER A 20 7.37 -2.42 -6.14
N LEU A 21 7.55 -3.65 -6.62
CA LEU A 21 7.29 -4.85 -5.83
C LEU A 21 8.27 -4.97 -4.65
N ALA A 22 9.54 -4.61 -4.83
CA ALA A 22 10.52 -4.54 -3.76
C ALA A 22 10.14 -3.47 -2.72
N PHE A 23 9.78 -2.28 -3.17
CA PHE A 23 9.32 -1.17 -2.31
C PHE A 23 8.07 -1.54 -1.51
N LEU A 24 7.09 -2.21 -2.14
CA LEU A 24 5.92 -2.74 -1.43
C LEU A 24 6.31 -3.78 -0.36
N GLY A 25 7.37 -4.55 -0.62
CA GLY A 25 7.99 -5.44 0.34
C GLY A 25 8.67 -4.70 1.50
N GLU A 26 9.17 -3.48 1.32
CA GLU A 26 9.69 -2.65 2.41
C GLU A 26 8.55 -2.11 3.27
N ILE A 27 7.48 -1.62 2.64
CA ILE A 27 6.26 -1.16 3.34
C ILE A 27 5.70 -2.29 4.20
N GLY A 28 5.60 -3.51 3.66
CA GLY A 28 5.09 -4.67 4.39
C GLY A 28 5.95 -5.07 5.60
N GLN A 29 7.25 -4.76 5.57
CA GLN A 29 8.19 -5.02 6.68
C GLN A 29 8.03 -3.97 7.79
N GLN A 30 7.81 -2.71 7.43
CA GLN A 30 7.61 -1.61 8.38
C GLN A 30 6.22 -1.68 9.05
N THR A 31 5.21 -2.07 8.28
CA THR A 31 3.80 -2.12 8.70
C THR A 31 3.35 -3.55 8.98
N SER A 32 2.77 -4.23 7.98
CA SER A 32 2.37 -5.63 7.96
C SER A 32 2.17 -6.12 6.51
N LEU A 33 2.26 -7.43 6.30
CA LEU A 33 1.92 -8.06 5.00
C LEU A 33 0.48 -7.74 4.56
N ARG A 34 -0.48 -7.68 5.50
CA ARG A 34 -1.87 -7.35 5.20
C ARG A 34 -1.98 -5.95 4.59
N HIS A 35 -1.32 -4.96 5.21
CA HIS A 35 -1.35 -3.59 4.74
C HIS A 35 -0.74 -3.47 3.35
N ALA A 36 0.43 -4.07 3.13
CA ALA A 36 1.06 -4.10 1.80
C ALA A 36 0.15 -4.74 0.72
N ILE A 37 -0.54 -5.85 1.02
CA ILE A 37 -1.50 -6.44 0.08
C ILE A 37 -2.64 -5.47 -0.24
N GLN A 38 -3.16 -4.77 0.77
CA GLN A 38 -4.26 -3.82 0.60
C GLN A 38 -3.88 -2.61 -0.27
N LEU A 39 -2.59 -2.27 -0.39
CA LEU A 39 -2.13 -1.18 -1.24
C LEU A 39 -2.07 -1.54 -2.74
N LEU A 40 -2.07 -2.83 -3.11
CA LEU A 40 -2.01 -3.25 -4.52
C LEU A 40 -3.20 -2.73 -5.34
N SER A 41 -4.42 -2.93 -4.84
CA SER A 41 -5.63 -2.54 -5.55
C SER A 41 -5.75 -1.01 -5.75
N PRO A 42 -5.60 -0.14 -4.72
CA PRO A 42 -5.62 1.30 -4.95
C PRO A 42 -4.44 1.78 -5.80
N ALA A 43 -3.24 1.18 -5.69
CA ALA A 43 -2.12 1.55 -6.56
C ALA A 43 -2.39 1.22 -8.03
N SER A 44 -3.09 0.12 -8.31
CA SER A 44 -3.56 -0.21 -9.67
C SER A 44 -4.56 0.84 -10.19
N VAL A 45 -5.47 1.33 -9.33
CA VAL A 45 -6.41 2.39 -9.70
C VAL A 45 -5.68 3.71 -10.00
N VAL A 46 -4.68 4.08 -9.18
CA VAL A 46 -3.86 5.29 -9.42
C VAL A 46 -3.06 5.18 -10.71
N ALA A 47 -2.41 4.03 -10.97
CA ALA A 47 -1.71 3.79 -12.22
C ALA A 47 -2.65 3.97 -13.43
N LYS A 48 -3.84 3.34 -13.39
CA LYS A 48 -4.85 3.45 -14.46
C LYS A 48 -5.37 4.86 -14.64
N THR A 49 -5.57 5.59 -13.54
CA THR A 49 -5.99 7.01 -13.58
C THR A 49 -4.92 7.89 -14.25
N ASN A 50 -3.65 7.53 -14.09
CA ASN A 50 -2.51 8.15 -14.75
C ASN A 50 -2.24 7.62 -16.17
N GLY A 51 -3.16 6.82 -16.74
CA GLY A 51 -3.03 6.27 -18.10
C GLY A 51 -2.00 5.14 -18.23
N ARG A 52 -1.60 4.50 -17.12
CA ARG A 52 -0.63 3.39 -17.08
C ARG A 52 -1.32 2.12 -16.59
N GLU A 53 -1.04 0.98 -17.23
CA GLU A 53 -1.52 -0.33 -16.74
C GLU A 53 -0.59 -0.91 -15.66
N LYS A 54 0.69 -0.55 -15.71
CA LYS A 54 1.73 -1.05 -14.81
C LYS A 54 1.93 -0.09 -13.64
N ILE A 55 1.82 -0.63 -12.42
CA ILE A 55 2.12 0.10 -11.17
C ILE A 55 3.61 0.45 -11.14
N CYS A 56 3.90 1.70 -10.82
CA CYS A 56 5.24 2.18 -10.50
C CYS A 56 5.35 2.67 -9.06
N LYS A 57 6.59 2.96 -8.64
CA LYS A 57 6.88 3.38 -7.26
C LYS A 57 6.12 4.64 -6.84
N ALA A 58 5.93 5.59 -7.76
CA ALA A 58 5.19 6.82 -7.49
C ALA A 58 3.72 6.53 -7.12
N ASP A 59 3.09 5.54 -7.74
CA ASP A 59 1.71 5.15 -7.39
C ASP A 59 1.66 4.57 -5.98
N LEU A 60 2.68 3.79 -5.59
CA LEU A 60 2.82 3.22 -4.25
C LEU A 60 3.07 4.29 -3.19
N GLU A 61 3.93 5.26 -3.49
CA GLU A 61 4.20 6.41 -2.61
C GLU A 61 2.92 7.22 -2.38
N GLU A 62 2.17 7.51 -3.45
CA GLU A 62 0.89 8.23 -3.36
C GLU A 62 -0.12 7.48 -2.48
N VAL A 63 -0.36 6.18 -2.74
CA VAL A 63 -1.32 5.42 -1.92
C VAL A 63 -0.85 5.23 -0.48
N SER A 64 0.46 5.15 -0.24
CA SER A 64 1.00 5.05 1.13
C SER A 64 0.75 6.32 1.94
N GLY A 65 0.68 7.49 1.28
CA GLY A 65 0.29 8.74 1.92
C GLY A 65 -1.22 8.85 2.18
N LEU A 66 -2.05 8.17 1.37
CA LEU A 66 -3.52 8.22 1.48
C LEU A 66 -4.09 7.17 2.43
N TYR A 67 -3.46 6.00 2.52
CA TYR A 67 -3.96 4.86 3.30
C TYR A 67 -3.01 4.55 4.45
N LEU A 68 -3.45 4.86 5.68
CA LEU A 68 -2.68 4.60 6.89
C LEU A 68 -2.72 3.12 7.29
N ASP A 69 -1.60 2.62 7.82
CA ASP A 69 -1.60 1.32 8.50
C ASP A 69 -2.17 1.42 9.92
N ALA A 70 -2.39 0.27 10.55
CA ALA A 70 -3.01 0.21 11.88
C ALA A 70 -2.18 0.92 12.96
N LYS A 71 -0.84 0.87 12.90
CA LYS A 71 0.04 1.51 13.89
C LYS A 71 -0.04 3.03 13.75
N SER A 72 0.12 3.56 12.53
CA SER A 72 -0.01 5.00 12.28
C SER A 72 -1.41 5.51 12.61
N SER A 73 -2.46 4.73 12.31
CA SER A 73 -3.84 5.08 12.68
C SER A 73 -4.02 5.16 14.20
N ALA A 74 -3.46 4.21 14.95
CA ALA A 74 -3.53 4.22 16.42
C ALA A 74 -2.76 5.41 17.04
N GLN A 75 -1.60 5.76 16.49
CA GLN A 75 -0.83 6.93 16.91
C GLN A 75 -1.62 8.22 16.66
N LEU A 76 -2.22 8.37 15.47
CA LEU A 76 -3.05 9.53 15.14
C LEU A 76 -4.24 9.68 16.09
N LEU A 77 -4.91 8.57 16.44
CA LEU A 77 -5.99 8.57 17.42
C LEU A 77 -5.53 9.03 18.81
N GLN A 78 -4.34 8.60 19.24
CA GLN A 78 -3.77 9.01 20.51
C GLN A 78 -3.40 10.50 20.52
N GLU A 79 -2.80 11.01 19.44
CA GLU A 79 -2.45 12.43 19.29
C GLU A 79 -3.69 13.33 19.25
N GLN A 80 -4.80 12.82 18.71
CA GLN A 80 -6.05 13.56 18.56
C GLN A 80 -7.12 13.13 19.58
N GLN A 81 -6.72 12.54 20.72
CA GLN A 81 -7.64 11.92 21.68
C GLN A 81 -8.80 12.84 22.10
N GLU A 82 -8.58 14.15 22.22
CA GLU A 82 -9.60 15.15 22.57
C GLU A 82 -10.73 15.29 21.53
N ARG A 83 -10.51 14.85 20.28
CA ARG A 83 -11.48 14.89 19.19
C ARG A 83 -12.36 13.65 19.11
N TYR A 84 -12.01 12.58 19.84
CA TYR A 84 -12.69 11.30 19.80
C TYR A 84 -13.42 11.03 21.11
N ILE A 85 -14.56 10.36 20.99
CA ILE A 85 -15.32 9.86 22.15
C ILE A 85 -14.55 8.70 22.77
N THR A 86 -14.45 8.72 24.10
CA THR A 86 -13.84 7.65 24.89
C THR A 86 -14.86 6.56 25.20
#